data_AF-A0A6N3GTM4-F1
#
_entry.id   AF-A0A6N3GTM4-F1
#
_cell.length_a   1.000
_cell.length_b   1.000
_cell.length_c   1.000
_cell.angle_alpha   90.00
_cell.angle_beta   90.00
_cell.angle_gamma   90.00
#
_symmetry.space_group_name_H-M   'P 1'
#
loop_
_entity.id
_entity.type
_entity.pdbx_description
1 polymer ?
#
loop_
_entity_poly.entity_id
_entity_poly.type
_entity_poly.pdbx_seq_one_letter_code
_entity_poly.pdbx_strand_id
1 'polypeptide(L)'
;MKYSYDFLLLEFKDVYYIINKVFEEEEIRAVNSNLVKFIKEIIIKAHLNNKIFYNSENSFSKNLEILYKKNIIPYDLMRYISSYIEDLYYYKKILNAKIKEAMDYREKIINEDIIYNACVWLAVSSGEEDYSLFINNLNNDEKIVFNKYLNNNDGNFKYDYIDDEESEADINTEDISKEDIEDRESKDGLSFLDFDDIEDNPLEDSLEDEEISSEEYLLTGELYYLGKNVDKDYNKAKEYFEKAAKEGNEHAESYLGLFYEKGYGGEKNMEKALYWYKKAALKGNIFSQYSLGYIYYEGKDVEKNSQYSFKWYMEAAESGFAPAQYALSYLYKNGEGCEKSNFKAYYWLEESADNDFEDSFYILGQSYLEGKEIELDYKKAYLYFSKGASKKDKNCLEGLGDMYYWGLYVKEDKKKAFEFYNESIVEGNGGLYYKLGNLYEESNDIKMALMNYYKGCANGDLKSVQRLGIMYYYGEGVREDKDKGFEYLSIAADSEDPHSLYLIGNAYLEEDKEEGLEYLKSAYRKGSVYAAEALVNEGMKNFLNNEEYKELDILSYVNKILDGNLNSGYYYYALLFHYGIGVEKNDETAFMNMLKGAKRGCREAMEKLIEWYTEGIFVNKNIDLADKWSRKLFE
;
A
#
# COMPACT_ATOMS: atom_id res chain seq x y z
N MET A 1 -32.72 -29.81 13.59
CA MET A 1 -33.50 -28.56 13.42
C MET A 1 -33.63 -27.89 14.78
N LYS A 2 -32.77 -26.92 15.05
CA LYS A 2 -33.06 -25.74 15.87
C LYS A 2 -31.85 -24.83 15.68
N TYR A 3 -32.14 -23.66 15.14
CA TYR A 3 -31.16 -22.74 14.58
C TYR A 3 -30.44 -22.01 15.71
N SER A 4 -29.14 -21.87 15.51
CA SER A 4 -28.19 -21.05 16.23
C SER A 4 -28.57 -19.57 16.15
N TYR A 5 -28.85 -18.97 17.31
CA TYR A 5 -28.96 -17.54 17.53
C TYR A 5 -28.03 -17.25 18.69
N ASP A 6 -26.82 -16.73 18.45
CA ASP A 6 -26.03 -16.07 19.51
C ASP A 6 -24.79 -15.30 18.98
N PHE A 7 -24.26 -15.62 17.79
CA PHE A 7 -23.17 -14.85 17.15
C PHE A 7 -23.54 -13.37 16.86
N LEU A 8 -24.84 -13.15 16.77
CA LEU A 8 -25.51 -11.92 16.41
C LEU A 8 -25.56 -10.94 17.65
N LEU A 9 -25.36 -11.42 18.89
CA LEU A 9 -25.47 -10.56 20.08
C LEU A 9 -24.39 -9.48 20.23
N LEU A 10 -23.23 -9.62 19.57
CA LEU A 10 -22.00 -8.93 20.00
C LEU A 10 -21.58 -7.73 19.13
N GLU A 11 -21.89 -7.71 17.84
CA GLU A 11 -21.58 -6.56 16.95
C GLU A 11 -22.62 -5.45 17.04
N PHE A 12 -23.75 -5.78 17.65
CA PHE A 12 -24.90 -4.93 17.89
C PHE A 12 -25.10 -4.69 19.38
N LYS A 13 -24.07 -4.84 20.22
CA LYS A 13 -24.22 -4.82 21.67
C LYS A 13 -24.99 -3.60 22.19
N ASP A 14 -24.79 -2.41 21.63
CA ASP A 14 -25.56 -1.21 22.00
C ASP A 14 -27.01 -1.23 21.49
N VAL A 15 -27.29 -1.84 20.34
CA VAL A 15 -28.63 -2.00 19.75
C VAL A 15 -29.41 -3.14 20.43
N TYR A 16 -28.76 -4.27 20.69
CA TYR A 16 -29.24 -5.39 21.49
C TYR A 16 -29.48 -4.94 22.94
N TYR A 17 -28.63 -4.07 23.50
CA TYR A 17 -28.83 -3.45 24.81
C TYR A 17 -30.00 -2.45 24.82
N ILE A 18 -30.19 -1.66 23.75
CA ILE A 18 -31.36 -0.77 23.58
C ILE A 18 -32.67 -1.57 23.39
N ILE A 19 -32.61 -2.74 22.75
CA ILE A 19 -33.77 -3.63 22.55
C ILE A 19 -34.07 -4.43 23.84
N ASN A 20 -33.05 -4.86 24.60
CA ASN A 20 -33.22 -5.67 25.82
C ASN A 20 -33.34 -4.89 27.12
N LYS A 21 -33.00 -3.59 27.17
CA LYS A 21 -33.38 -2.71 28.28
C LYS A 21 -34.59 -1.87 27.85
N VAL A 22 -35.77 -2.46 28.06
CA VAL A 22 -37.03 -1.72 28.11
C VAL A 22 -37.55 -1.78 29.53
N PHE A 23 -37.38 -0.68 30.26
CA PHE A 23 -38.24 -0.33 31.39
C PHE A 23 -38.53 1.18 31.35
N GLU A 24 -39.42 1.59 30.43
CA GLU A 24 -40.53 2.56 30.60
C GLU A 24 -41.04 3.13 29.25
N GLU A 25 -42.31 3.57 29.21
CA GLU A 25 -43.10 3.90 27.99
C GLU A 25 -42.49 4.99 27.07
N GLU A 26 -41.50 5.76 27.52
CA GLU A 26 -40.86 6.83 26.73
C GLU A 26 -39.77 6.33 25.76
N GLU A 27 -39.23 5.12 25.97
CA GLU A 27 -38.04 4.62 25.25
C GLU A 27 -38.38 3.92 23.91
N ILE A 28 -39.59 3.38 23.74
CA ILE A 28 -40.00 2.61 22.55
C ILE A 28 -39.99 3.44 21.26
N ARG A 29 -40.23 4.76 21.36
CA ARG A 29 -40.15 5.66 20.19
C ARG A 29 -38.70 5.86 19.72
N ALA A 30 -37.75 5.88 20.66
CA ALA A 30 -36.34 6.04 20.36
C ALA A 30 -35.78 4.78 19.69
N VAL A 31 -36.13 3.59 20.22
CA VAL A 31 -35.74 2.29 19.66
C VAL A 31 -36.22 2.15 18.20
N ASN A 32 -37.51 2.39 17.95
CA ASN A 32 -38.07 2.29 16.60
C ASN A 32 -37.45 3.30 15.62
N SER A 33 -37.12 4.50 16.08
CA SER A 33 -36.46 5.51 15.24
C SER A 33 -35.02 5.12 14.88
N ASN A 34 -34.29 4.52 15.83
CA ASN A 34 -32.92 4.07 15.63
C ASN A 34 -32.87 2.86 14.70
N LEU A 35 -33.78 1.90 14.87
CA LEU A 35 -33.84 0.70 14.02
C LEU A 35 -34.16 1.03 12.56
N VAL A 36 -35.13 1.93 12.32
CA VAL A 36 -35.45 2.38 10.96
C VAL A 36 -34.29 3.16 10.33
N LYS A 37 -33.57 3.97 11.12
CA LYS A 37 -32.38 4.69 10.65
C LYS A 37 -31.27 3.70 10.29
N PHE A 38 -31.04 2.69 11.11
CA PHE A 38 -30.04 1.67 10.91
C PHE A 38 -30.27 0.85 9.63
N ILE A 39 -31.49 0.33 9.43
CA ILE A 39 -31.83 -0.39 8.19
C ILE A 39 -31.67 0.54 6.97
N LYS A 40 -31.93 1.84 7.12
CA LYS A 40 -31.73 2.83 6.05
C LYS A 40 -30.27 2.93 5.64
N GLU A 41 -29.37 2.98 6.62
CA GLU A 41 -27.93 3.09 6.41
C GLU A 41 -27.38 1.84 5.70
N ILE A 42 -27.82 0.64 6.09
CA ILE A 42 -27.47 -0.60 5.38
C ILE A 42 -27.91 -0.52 3.91
N ILE A 43 -29.14 -0.07 3.64
CA ILE A 43 -29.64 0.00 2.26
C ILE A 43 -28.90 1.06 1.45
N ILE A 44 -28.59 2.22 2.05
CA ILE A 44 -27.77 3.26 1.40
C ILE A 44 -26.40 2.68 1.04
N LYS A 45 -25.72 2.01 1.98
CA LYS A 45 -24.45 1.32 1.72
C LYS A 45 -24.56 0.26 0.63
N ALA A 46 -25.60 -0.58 0.68
CA ALA A 46 -25.83 -1.58 -0.36
C ALA A 46 -26.02 -0.96 -1.75
N HIS A 47 -26.70 0.19 -1.85
CA HIS A 47 -26.80 0.93 -3.11
C HIS A 47 -25.45 1.49 -3.56
N LEU A 48 -24.71 2.14 -2.66
CA LEU A 48 -23.39 2.74 -2.96
C LEU A 48 -22.38 1.68 -3.40
N ASN A 49 -22.26 0.58 -2.66
CA ASN A 49 -21.32 -0.52 -2.93
C ASN A 49 -21.62 -1.20 -4.28
N ASN A 50 -22.89 -1.30 -4.65
CA ASN A 50 -23.31 -1.85 -5.94
C ASN A 50 -23.39 -0.79 -7.06
N LYS A 51 -22.92 0.44 -6.82
CA LYS A 51 -22.95 1.57 -7.78
C LYS A 51 -24.36 1.88 -8.31
N ILE A 52 -25.38 1.67 -7.48
CA ILE A 52 -26.78 1.98 -7.77
C ILE A 52 -27.12 3.30 -7.09
N PHE A 53 -27.75 4.22 -7.83
CA PHE A 53 -28.19 5.49 -7.27
C PHE A 53 -29.27 5.28 -6.20
N TYR A 54 -28.97 5.67 -4.96
CA TYR A 54 -29.96 5.77 -3.88
C TYR A 54 -30.72 7.09 -4.01
N ASN A 55 -32.03 7.04 -4.23
CA ASN A 55 -32.87 8.24 -4.27
C ASN A 55 -33.53 8.45 -2.90
N SER A 56 -33.19 9.55 -2.22
CA SER A 56 -33.75 9.91 -0.92
C SER A 56 -35.22 10.35 -0.96
N GLU A 57 -35.74 10.71 -2.14
CA GLU A 57 -37.16 11.05 -2.35
C GLU A 57 -38.04 9.80 -2.54
N ASN A 58 -37.43 8.64 -2.80
CA ASN A 58 -38.16 7.37 -2.89
C ASN A 58 -38.57 6.86 -1.51
N SER A 59 -39.69 6.12 -1.47
CA SER A 59 -40.04 5.36 -0.26
C SER A 59 -39.03 4.24 0.01
N PHE A 60 -38.95 3.83 1.27
CA PHE A 60 -38.00 2.81 1.72
C PHE A 60 -38.15 1.48 0.98
N SER A 61 -39.39 1.01 0.84
CA SER A 61 -39.74 -0.19 0.08
C SER A 61 -39.36 -0.04 -1.40
N LYS A 62 -39.37 1.18 -1.96
CA LYS A 62 -38.99 1.42 -3.36
C LYS A 62 -37.50 1.31 -3.59
N ASN A 63 -36.67 1.75 -2.65
CA ASN A 63 -35.22 1.57 -2.73
C ASN A 63 -34.83 0.09 -2.54
N LEU A 64 -35.51 -0.67 -1.68
CA LEU A 64 -35.35 -2.12 -1.59
C LEU A 64 -35.75 -2.84 -2.88
N GLU A 65 -36.86 -2.43 -3.51
CA GLU A 65 -37.33 -2.98 -4.78
C GLU A 65 -36.30 -2.76 -5.91
N ILE A 66 -35.55 -1.66 -5.87
CA ILE A 66 -34.47 -1.39 -6.84
C ILE A 66 -33.32 -2.40 -6.67
N LEU A 67 -32.88 -2.66 -5.43
CA LEU A 67 -31.85 -3.68 -5.16
C LEU A 67 -32.31 -5.08 -5.60
N TYR A 68 -33.58 -5.42 -5.33
CA TYR A 68 -34.17 -6.68 -5.77
C TYR A 68 -34.20 -6.79 -7.30
N LYS A 69 -34.68 -5.75 -8.00
CA LYS A 69 -34.74 -5.73 -9.47
C LYS A 69 -33.37 -5.82 -10.15
N LYS A 70 -32.30 -5.52 -9.42
CA LYS A 70 -30.91 -5.68 -9.86
C LYS A 70 -30.29 -7.02 -9.43
N ASN A 71 -31.10 -7.93 -8.88
CA ASN A 71 -30.71 -9.25 -8.36
C ASN A 71 -29.66 -9.21 -7.25
N ILE A 72 -29.57 -8.11 -6.49
CA ILE A 72 -28.64 -8.00 -5.35
C ILE A 72 -29.23 -8.64 -4.10
N ILE A 73 -30.55 -8.53 -3.93
CA ILE A 73 -31.27 -9.11 -2.80
C ILE A 73 -32.39 -10.03 -3.29
N PRO A 74 -32.71 -11.14 -2.59
CA PRO A 74 -33.82 -12.02 -2.92
C PRO A 74 -35.18 -11.35 -2.68
N TYR A 75 -36.18 -11.78 -3.44
CA TYR A 75 -37.56 -11.28 -3.32
C TYR A 75 -38.13 -11.42 -1.91
N ASP A 76 -37.91 -12.59 -1.29
CA ASP A 76 -38.44 -12.88 0.04
C ASP A 76 -37.85 -11.94 1.08
N LEU A 77 -36.54 -11.69 1.02
CA LEU A 77 -35.84 -10.77 1.91
C LEU A 77 -36.35 -9.32 1.76
N MET A 78 -36.47 -8.84 0.52
CA MET A 78 -37.04 -7.54 0.21
C MET A 78 -38.45 -7.39 0.78
N ARG A 79 -39.30 -8.43 0.62
CA ARG A 79 -40.69 -8.45 1.10
C ARG A 79 -40.76 -8.44 2.62
N TYR A 80 -39.92 -9.22 3.31
CA TYR A 80 -39.89 -9.28 4.77
C TYR A 80 -39.46 -7.94 5.40
N ILE A 81 -38.37 -7.34 4.92
CA ILE A 81 -37.89 -6.05 5.43
C ILE A 81 -38.93 -4.94 5.15
N SER A 82 -39.57 -4.96 3.98
CA SER A 82 -40.60 -3.97 3.63
C SER A 82 -41.85 -4.09 4.52
N SER A 83 -42.35 -5.31 4.76
CA SER A 83 -43.51 -5.55 5.64
C SER A 83 -43.22 -5.09 7.07
N TYR A 84 -42.05 -5.43 7.59
CA TYR A 84 -41.63 -5.05 8.94
C TYR A 84 -41.61 -3.53 9.14
N ILE A 85 -41.09 -2.80 8.15
CA ILE A 85 -41.02 -1.33 8.21
C ILE A 85 -42.40 -0.70 8.11
N GLU A 86 -43.30 -1.25 7.28
CA GLU A 86 -44.69 -0.80 7.20
C GLU A 86 -45.43 -1.00 8.53
N ASP A 87 -45.21 -2.15 9.18
CA ASP A 87 -45.75 -2.43 10.51
C ASP A 87 -45.19 -1.43 11.56
N LEU A 88 -43.88 -1.15 11.56
CA LEU A 88 -43.27 -0.14 12.43
C LEU A 88 -43.86 1.27 12.23
N TYR A 89 -44.11 1.69 10.98
CA TYR A 89 -44.76 2.96 10.69
C TYR A 89 -46.23 2.99 11.12
N TYR A 90 -46.96 1.88 10.94
CA TYR A 90 -48.33 1.72 11.40
C TYR A 90 -48.42 1.79 12.94
N TYR A 91 -47.47 1.18 13.67
CA TYR A 91 -47.42 1.25 15.13
C TYR A 91 -47.04 2.61 15.67
N LYS A 92 -46.10 3.32 15.02
CA LYS A 92 -45.79 4.72 15.34
C LYS A 92 -47.05 5.60 15.29
N LYS A 93 -48.00 5.27 14.39
CA LYS A 93 -49.28 5.97 14.26
C LYS A 93 -50.27 5.62 15.39
N ILE A 94 -50.32 4.36 15.83
CA ILE A 94 -51.18 3.90 16.95
C ILE A 94 -50.68 4.40 18.32
N LEU A 95 -49.36 4.35 18.56
CA LEU A 95 -48.72 4.86 19.79
C LEU A 95 -48.95 6.36 19.99
N ASN A 96 -49.02 7.13 18.89
CA ASN A 96 -49.34 8.56 18.94
C ASN A 96 -50.83 8.82 19.24
N ALA A 97 -51.72 7.84 19.06
CA ALA A 97 -53.17 7.94 19.30
C ALA A 97 -53.63 7.48 20.71
N LYS A 98 -52.70 7.04 21.58
CA LYS A 98 -52.94 6.62 22.98
C LYS A 98 -54.09 5.58 23.16
N ILE A 99 -54.19 4.58 22.28
CA ILE A 99 -55.20 3.52 22.38
C ILE A 99 -54.68 2.38 23.28
N LYS A 100 -55.56 1.85 24.16
CA LYS A 100 -55.25 0.91 25.25
C LYS A 100 -54.85 -0.52 24.81
N GLU A 101 -54.85 -0.80 23.51
CA GLU A 101 -54.52 -2.10 22.91
C GLU A 101 -53.01 -2.30 22.69
N ALA A 102 -52.16 -1.49 23.33
CA ALA A 102 -50.70 -1.61 23.23
C ALA A 102 -50.11 -2.82 23.97
N MET A 103 -50.88 -3.50 24.84
CA MET A 103 -50.39 -4.61 25.67
C MET A 103 -50.31 -5.96 24.96
N ASP A 104 -51.04 -6.16 23.86
CA ASP A 104 -50.99 -7.40 23.05
C ASP A 104 -49.84 -7.37 22.01
N TYR A 105 -49.06 -6.28 22.01
CA TYR A 105 -48.06 -5.97 20.98
C TYR A 105 -46.64 -6.45 21.29
N ARG A 106 -46.40 -7.01 22.49
CA ARG A 106 -45.09 -7.61 22.82
C ARG A 106 -44.81 -8.88 22.02
N GLU A 107 -45.85 -9.66 21.65
CA GLU A 107 -45.66 -10.94 20.95
C GLU A 107 -45.63 -10.81 19.41
N LYS A 108 -45.83 -9.60 18.86
CA LYS A 108 -46.02 -9.42 17.41
C LYS A 108 -45.06 -8.46 16.73
N ILE A 109 -44.09 -7.87 17.43
CA ILE A 109 -42.95 -7.27 16.74
C ILE A 109 -42.12 -8.44 16.21
N ILE A 110 -42.38 -8.72 14.94
CA ILE A 110 -41.94 -9.87 14.17
C ILE A 110 -40.50 -10.21 14.52
N ASN A 111 -40.36 -11.37 15.16
CA ASN A 111 -39.15 -12.15 15.42
C ASN A 111 -37.86 -11.36 15.13
N GLU A 112 -37.40 -10.61 16.11
CA GLU A 112 -36.26 -9.67 16.03
C GLU A 112 -35.02 -10.36 15.44
N ASP A 113 -34.84 -11.61 15.85
CA ASP A 113 -34.00 -12.66 15.31
C ASP A 113 -34.03 -12.80 13.77
N ILE A 114 -35.21 -12.86 13.16
CA ILE A 114 -35.38 -12.99 11.70
C ILE A 114 -35.00 -11.70 10.99
N ILE A 115 -35.39 -10.54 11.54
CA ILE A 115 -35.05 -9.23 10.96
C ILE A 115 -33.56 -8.96 11.03
N TYR A 116 -32.93 -9.39 12.11
CA TYR A 116 -31.52 -9.23 12.28
C TYR A 116 -30.70 -10.11 11.33
N ASN A 117 -31.07 -11.39 11.22
CA ASN A 117 -30.53 -12.29 10.20
C ASN A 117 -30.69 -11.74 8.78
N ALA A 118 -31.84 -11.12 8.49
CA ALA A 118 -32.10 -10.49 7.20
C ALA A 118 -31.17 -9.30 6.93
N CYS A 119 -30.85 -8.49 7.93
CA CYS A 119 -29.94 -7.35 7.83
C CYS A 119 -28.47 -7.77 7.68
N VAL A 120 -28.05 -8.81 8.39
CA VAL A 120 -26.70 -9.38 8.25
C VAL A 120 -26.51 -10.03 6.89
N TRP A 121 -27.49 -10.80 6.42
CA TRP A 121 -27.45 -11.35 5.07
C TRP A 121 -27.32 -10.24 4.01
N LEU A 122 -28.04 -9.12 4.18
CA LEU A 122 -27.99 -7.97 3.29
C LEU A 122 -26.62 -7.28 3.28
N ALA A 123 -25.98 -7.16 4.45
CA ALA A 123 -24.65 -6.56 4.60
C ALA A 123 -23.56 -7.44 3.97
N VAL A 124 -23.57 -8.75 4.28
CA VAL A 124 -22.62 -9.74 3.75
C VAL A 124 -22.73 -9.84 2.22
N SER A 125 -23.95 -9.94 1.68
CA SER A 125 -24.18 -10.09 0.23
C SER A 125 -23.87 -8.82 -0.59
N SER A 126 -23.70 -7.68 0.09
CA SER A 126 -23.32 -6.40 -0.53
C SER A 126 -21.80 -6.14 -0.50
N GLY A 127 -20.99 -7.13 -0.11
CA GLY A 127 -19.54 -7.15 -0.29
C GLY A 127 -18.72 -6.54 0.85
N GLU A 128 -19.11 -6.70 2.12
CA GLU A 128 -18.24 -6.36 3.25
C GLU A 128 -17.36 -7.59 3.62
N GLU A 129 -16.03 -7.42 3.59
CA GLU A 129 -15.02 -8.46 3.88
C GLU A 129 -14.29 -8.29 5.22
N ASP A 130 -14.60 -7.29 6.05
CA ASP A 130 -13.89 -7.09 7.33
C ASP A 130 -14.68 -7.68 8.51
N TYR A 131 -14.39 -8.94 8.85
CA TYR A 131 -14.89 -9.60 10.08
C TYR A 131 -13.80 -9.82 11.13
N SER A 132 -12.63 -9.18 10.96
CA SER A 132 -11.42 -9.48 11.74
C SER A 132 -11.44 -8.96 13.18
N LEU A 133 -12.31 -8.00 13.49
CA LEU A 133 -12.59 -7.53 14.85
C LEU A 133 -13.37 -8.57 15.70
N PHE A 134 -14.02 -9.55 15.06
CA PHE A 134 -14.90 -10.51 15.72
C PHE A 134 -14.19 -11.77 16.18
N ILE A 135 -13.30 -12.34 15.36
CA ILE A 135 -12.63 -13.63 15.60
C ILE A 135 -11.79 -13.63 16.88
N ASN A 136 -11.13 -12.53 17.21
CA ASN A 136 -10.14 -12.49 18.28
C ASN A 136 -10.76 -12.55 19.69
N ASN A 137 -12.05 -12.21 19.81
CA ASN A 137 -12.79 -12.21 21.07
C ASN A 137 -13.70 -13.43 21.25
N LEU A 138 -13.72 -14.35 20.26
CA LEU A 138 -14.43 -15.62 20.35
C LEU A 138 -13.69 -16.62 21.23
N ASN A 139 -14.44 -17.42 21.99
CA ASN A 139 -13.87 -18.56 22.71
C ASN A 139 -13.58 -19.72 21.74
N ASN A 140 -12.95 -20.78 22.23
CA ASN A 140 -12.43 -21.85 21.36
C ASN A 140 -13.54 -22.60 20.59
N ASP A 141 -14.74 -22.75 21.16
CA ASP A 141 -15.86 -23.45 20.51
C ASP A 141 -16.47 -22.61 19.37
N GLU A 142 -16.54 -21.30 19.55
CA GLU A 142 -16.99 -20.33 18.54
C GLU A 142 -15.98 -20.21 17.38
N LYS A 143 -14.68 -20.23 17.68
CA LYS A 143 -13.60 -20.24 16.68
C LYS A 143 -13.64 -21.51 15.80
N ILE A 144 -14.00 -22.66 16.37
CA ILE A 144 -14.15 -23.93 15.63
C ILE A 144 -15.31 -23.87 14.63
N VAL A 145 -16.43 -23.23 14.99
CA VAL A 145 -17.56 -23.02 14.08
C VAL A 145 -17.23 -21.98 13.00
N PHE A 146 -16.52 -20.90 13.37
CA PHE A 146 -16.09 -19.84 12.45
C PHE A 146 -15.12 -20.35 11.37
N ASN A 147 -14.14 -21.18 11.75
CA ASN A 147 -13.16 -21.78 10.84
C ASN A 147 -13.75 -22.81 9.87
N LYS A 148 -14.94 -23.36 10.16
CA LYS A 148 -15.65 -24.31 9.29
C LYS A 148 -16.18 -23.67 8.00
N TYR A 149 -16.41 -22.35 7.98
CA TYR A 149 -16.97 -21.63 6.83
C TYR A 149 -15.91 -20.92 5.98
N LEU A 150 -14.66 -20.83 6.45
CA LEU A 150 -13.53 -20.20 5.73
C LEU A 150 -12.72 -21.17 4.84
N ASN A 151 -12.88 -22.50 5.00
CA ASN A 151 -12.19 -23.51 4.19
C ASN A 151 -13.16 -24.34 3.36
N ASN A 152 -13.18 -24.15 2.04
CA ASN A 152 -13.97 -24.97 1.12
C ASN A 152 -13.18 -26.20 0.61
N ASN A 153 -13.78 -27.38 0.86
CA ASN A 153 -13.56 -28.71 0.26
C ASN A 153 -12.17 -29.36 0.36
N ASP A 154 -12.02 -30.34 1.26
CA ASP A 154 -12.13 -31.77 0.91
C ASP A 154 -11.91 -32.72 2.10
N GLY A 155 -12.88 -33.63 2.30
CA GLY A 155 -12.70 -35.03 2.72
C GLY A 155 -12.14 -35.37 4.11
N ASN A 156 -13.00 -35.61 5.11
CA ASN A 156 -13.36 -36.97 5.58
C ASN A 156 -14.16 -36.97 6.90
N PHE A 157 -15.21 -37.80 6.89
CA PHE A 157 -16.09 -38.31 7.96
C PHE A 157 -15.33 -38.84 9.21
N LYS A 158 -15.86 -38.97 10.45
CA LYS A 158 -17.19 -39.41 10.98
C LYS A 158 -17.22 -39.18 12.53
N TYR A 159 -18.28 -38.59 13.11
CA TYR A 159 -19.32 -39.16 14.04
C TYR A 159 -18.81 -39.81 15.36
N ASP A 160 -19.38 -39.54 16.55
CA ASP A 160 -20.76 -39.89 16.97
C ASP A 160 -21.38 -38.97 18.07
N TYR A 161 -22.72 -39.03 18.09
CA TYR A 161 -23.73 -38.30 18.90
C TYR A 161 -24.05 -38.99 20.25
N ILE A 162 -25.03 -38.39 20.99
CA ILE A 162 -26.06 -38.99 21.91
C ILE A 162 -25.70 -38.85 23.41
N ASP A 163 -26.54 -38.36 24.35
CA ASP A 163 -27.93 -37.87 24.38
C ASP A 163 -28.14 -36.96 25.61
N ASP A 164 -29.26 -36.23 25.56
CA ASP A 164 -29.96 -35.52 26.63
C ASP A 164 -30.28 -36.40 27.87
N GLU A 165 -30.38 -35.79 29.07
CA GLU A 165 -31.64 -35.70 29.86
C GLU A 165 -31.43 -35.21 31.32
N GLU A 166 -32.31 -34.28 31.69
CA GLU A 166 -33.03 -34.12 32.97
C GLU A 166 -32.33 -33.83 34.32
N SER A 167 -32.67 -32.63 34.83
CA SER A 167 -33.33 -32.37 36.14
C SER A 167 -32.53 -32.25 37.45
N GLU A 168 -32.79 -31.11 38.08
CA GLU A 168 -33.04 -30.82 39.51
C GLU A 168 -32.00 -31.10 40.62
N ALA A 169 -31.87 -30.04 41.43
CA ALA A 169 -31.84 -30.00 42.89
C ALA A 169 -30.51 -29.64 43.59
N ASP A 170 -30.70 -28.74 44.56
CA ASP A 170 -29.75 -28.14 45.50
C ASP A 170 -28.89 -29.15 46.29
N ILE A 171 -27.71 -28.70 46.73
CA ILE A 171 -27.26 -28.59 48.15
C ILE A 171 -25.72 -28.60 48.24
N ASN A 172 -25.19 -27.53 48.84
CA ASN A 172 -23.98 -27.37 49.67
C ASN A 172 -23.06 -28.58 49.96
N THR A 173 -21.75 -28.33 49.93
CA THR A 173 -20.74 -28.46 51.04
C THR A 173 -19.36 -28.91 50.58
N GLU A 174 -18.36 -28.11 50.97
CA GLU A 174 -17.06 -28.49 51.57
C GLU A 174 -16.10 -29.50 50.88
N ASP A 175 -14.98 -28.95 50.41
CA ASP A 175 -13.61 -29.16 50.94
C ASP A 175 -12.79 -30.45 50.63
N ILE A 176 -11.48 -30.23 50.40
CA ILE A 176 -10.29 -31.09 50.66
C ILE A 176 -9.57 -31.86 49.50
N SER A 177 -8.26 -31.52 49.40
CA SER A 177 -7.02 -32.25 48.99
C SER A 177 -6.86 -32.79 47.55
N LYS A 178 -5.81 -32.43 46.78
CA LYS A 178 -4.34 -32.69 46.86
C LYS A 178 -3.89 -34.14 46.56
N GLU A 179 -2.91 -34.21 45.64
CA GLU A 179 -1.86 -35.26 45.43
C GLU A 179 -2.32 -36.54 44.69
N ASP A 180 -1.63 -37.16 43.72
CA ASP A 180 -0.32 -36.98 43.06
C ASP A 180 -0.22 -37.96 41.84
N ILE A 181 0.88 -37.85 41.08
CA ILE A 181 1.58 -38.87 40.24
C ILE A 181 1.14 -38.94 38.76
N GLU A 182 1.82 -38.24 37.85
CA GLU A 182 3.11 -38.55 37.18
C GLU A 182 3.04 -39.56 36.01
N ASP A 183 3.78 -39.16 34.96
CA ASP A 183 4.36 -39.94 33.87
C ASP A 183 3.51 -40.38 32.65
N ARG A 184 3.63 -39.62 31.55
CA ARG A 184 4.66 -39.93 30.52
C ARG A 184 4.82 -38.81 29.48
N GLU A 185 6.09 -38.53 29.23
CA GLU A 185 6.69 -37.43 28.47
C GLU A 185 6.57 -37.50 26.94
N SER A 186 6.94 -36.35 26.36
CA SER A 186 7.63 -36.11 25.06
C SER A 186 6.72 -35.68 23.90
N LYS A 187 7.02 -34.62 23.12
CA LYS A 187 8.24 -33.81 22.95
C LYS A 187 7.88 -32.54 22.14
N ASP A 188 8.72 -31.52 22.28
CA ASP A 188 8.90 -30.32 21.45
C ASP A 188 8.13 -29.04 21.84
N GLY A 189 8.81 -28.20 22.64
CA GLY A 189 8.47 -26.81 22.91
C GLY A 189 9.50 -26.20 23.86
N LEU A 190 10.48 -25.48 23.32
CA LEU A 190 11.55 -24.83 24.10
C LEU A 190 11.00 -23.71 25.01
N SER A 191 11.75 -23.50 26.09
CA SER A 191 11.39 -22.95 27.39
C SER A 191 10.92 -21.49 27.43
N PHE A 192 9.84 -21.31 28.17
CA PHE A 192 9.49 -20.09 28.90
C PHE A 192 10.63 -19.76 29.86
N LEU A 193 11.21 -18.56 29.76
CA LEU A 193 12.23 -18.08 30.68
C LEU A 193 11.55 -17.54 31.94
N ASP A 194 11.68 -18.27 33.04
CA ASP A 194 11.42 -17.80 34.39
C ASP A 194 12.50 -16.78 34.77
N PHE A 195 12.08 -15.56 35.10
CA PHE A 195 12.97 -14.45 35.50
C PHE A 195 12.54 -13.92 36.87
N ASP A 196 12.89 -14.67 37.92
CA ASP A 196 12.68 -14.27 39.32
C ASP A 196 13.97 -13.86 40.05
N ASP A 197 15.11 -13.75 39.37
CA ASP A 197 16.38 -13.33 39.99
C ASP A 197 16.85 -11.97 39.47
N ILE A 198 16.22 -10.89 39.95
CA ILE A 198 16.88 -9.57 40.01
C ILE A 198 17.12 -9.30 41.50
N GLU A 199 18.37 -9.44 41.93
CA GLU A 199 18.80 -9.14 43.30
C GLU A 199 18.46 -7.70 43.67
N ASP A 200 17.52 -7.54 44.60
CA ASP A 200 17.31 -6.32 45.37
C ASP A 200 18.58 -6.02 46.16
N ASN A 201 19.27 -4.93 45.80
CA ASN A 201 20.41 -4.41 46.54
C ASN A 201 19.96 -3.15 47.33
N PRO A 202 19.73 -3.24 48.65
CA PRO A 202 19.40 -2.07 49.45
C PRO A 202 20.71 -1.38 49.87
N LEU A 203 21.00 -0.24 49.24
CA LEU A 203 21.99 0.71 49.76
C LEU A 203 21.27 1.67 50.71
N GLU A 204 21.50 1.43 51.99
CA GLU A 204 21.13 2.28 53.12
C GLU A 204 22.17 3.41 53.20
N ASP A 205 21.77 4.66 52.93
CA ASP A 205 22.48 5.81 53.48
C ASP A 205 21.53 6.99 53.69
N SER A 206 21.56 7.48 54.93
CA SER A 206 20.59 8.37 55.56
C SER A 206 20.78 9.84 55.18
N LEU A 207 19.76 10.48 54.60
CA LEU A 207 19.54 11.93 54.66
C LEU A 207 18.03 12.20 54.71
N GLU A 208 17.62 12.99 55.70
CA GLU A 208 16.28 13.47 56.05
C GLU A 208 15.26 13.48 54.88
N ASP A 209 14.29 12.55 54.93
CA ASP A 209 13.27 12.35 53.90
C ASP A 209 12.24 13.50 53.88
N GLU A 210 12.50 14.53 53.07
CA GLU A 210 11.41 15.13 52.30
C GLU A 210 10.98 14.07 51.28
N GLU A 211 9.72 13.66 51.30
CA GLU A 211 9.15 12.64 50.41
C GLU A 211 9.12 13.19 48.96
N ILE A 212 10.26 13.15 48.28
CA ILE A 212 10.42 13.59 46.87
C ILE A 212 9.57 12.66 46.01
N SER A 213 8.72 13.24 45.17
CA SER A 213 7.80 12.47 44.33
C SER A 213 8.50 11.83 43.12
N SER A 214 7.99 10.69 42.63
CA SER A 214 8.47 10.06 41.38
C SER A 214 8.61 11.00 40.18
N GLU A 215 7.76 12.03 40.08
CA GLU A 215 7.81 13.03 39.02
C GLU A 215 9.01 13.99 39.17
N GLU A 216 9.36 14.35 40.40
CA GLU A 216 10.54 15.18 40.68
C GLU A 216 11.83 14.40 40.41
N TYR A 217 11.85 13.10 40.71
CA TYR A 217 12.95 12.22 40.33
C TYR A 217 13.07 12.08 38.81
N LEU A 218 11.96 11.87 38.10
CA LEU A 218 11.94 11.83 36.64
C LEU A 218 12.51 13.12 36.04
N LEU A 219 11.97 14.28 36.45
CA LEU A 219 12.41 15.59 35.98
C LEU A 219 13.91 15.82 36.26
N THR A 220 14.38 15.47 37.46
CA THR A 220 15.80 15.61 37.82
C THR A 220 16.67 14.71 36.93
N GLY A 221 16.24 13.49 36.64
CA GLY A 221 16.91 12.59 35.70
C GLY A 221 16.98 13.19 34.30
N GLU A 222 15.90 13.79 33.80
CA GLU A 222 15.87 14.45 32.50
C GLU A 222 16.81 15.66 32.41
N LEU A 223 16.90 16.46 33.49
CA LEU A 223 17.82 17.60 33.55
C LEU A 223 19.27 17.15 33.39
N TYR A 224 19.69 16.09 34.09
CA TYR A 224 21.02 15.49 33.96
C TYR A 224 21.24 14.80 32.60
N TYR A 225 20.21 14.16 32.05
CA TYR A 225 20.26 13.53 30.72
C TYR A 225 20.47 14.56 29.60
N LEU A 226 19.73 15.68 29.64
CA LEU A 226 19.78 16.75 28.64
C LEU A 226 20.89 17.77 28.91
N GLY A 227 21.45 17.83 30.12
CA GLY A 227 22.37 18.88 30.54
C GLY A 227 21.73 20.26 30.63
N LYS A 228 20.44 20.31 31.02
CA LYS A 228 19.70 21.58 31.16
C LYS A 228 19.91 22.12 32.57
N ASN A 229 20.60 23.27 32.69
CA ASN A 229 20.93 23.93 33.97
C ASN A 229 21.84 23.15 34.92
N VAL A 230 22.25 21.94 34.55
CA VAL A 230 23.26 21.11 35.21
C VAL A 230 24.19 20.53 34.17
N ASP A 231 25.41 20.17 34.57
CA ASP A 231 26.31 19.44 33.67
C ASP A 231 25.70 18.09 33.33
N LYS A 232 25.74 17.74 32.05
CA LYS A 232 25.21 16.48 31.55
C LYS A 232 25.95 15.31 32.20
N ASP A 233 25.20 14.45 32.88
CA ASP A 233 25.74 13.32 33.64
C ASP A 233 24.80 12.12 33.53
N TYR A 234 25.18 11.15 32.69
CA TYR A 234 24.36 9.97 32.46
C TYR A 234 24.31 9.01 33.67
N ASN A 235 25.33 9.00 34.53
CA ASN A 235 25.28 8.13 35.71
C ASN A 235 24.24 8.67 36.69
N LYS A 236 24.27 9.98 36.97
CA LYS A 236 23.27 10.63 37.81
C LYS A 236 21.88 10.55 37.20
N ALA A 237 21.74 10.80 35.90
CA ALA A 237 20.45 10.67 35.23
C ALA A 237 19.85 9.27 35.43
N LYS A 238 20.66 8.22 35.26
CA LYS A 238 20.26 6.84 35.47
C LYS A 238 19.83 6.58 36.91
N GLU A 239 20.60 7.04 37.90
CA GLU A 239 20.25 6.88 39.33
C GLU A 239 18.88 7.50 39.65
N TYR A 240 18.59 8.70 39.14
CA TYR A 240 17.30 9.35 39.33
C TYR A 240 16.15 8.64 38.62
N PHE A 241 16.38 8.13 37.40
CA PHE A 241 15.40 7.28 36.72
C PHE A 241 15.15 5.96 37.48
N GLU A 242 16.17 5.35 38.08
CA GLU A 242 16.00 4.17 38.93
C GLU A 242 15.14 4.47 40.16
N LYS A 243 15.31 5.63 40.80
CA LYS A 243 14.45 6.07 41.92
C LYS A 243 12.99 6.27 41.46
N ALA A 244 12.76 7.00 40.38
CA ALA A 244 11.41 7.21 39.84
C ALA A 244 10.74 5.90 39.38
N ALA A 245 11.50 4.99 38.77
CA ALA A 245 11.00 3.70 38.31
C ALA A 245 10.66 2.73 39.46
N LYS A 246 11.36 2.83 40.60
CA LYS A 246 11.01 2.08 41.84
C LYS A 246 9.63 2.48 42.37
N GLU A 247 9.26 3.74 42.23
CA GLU A 247 7.92 4.24 42.55
C GLU A 247 6.89 3.94 41.46
N GLY A 248 7.29 3.28 40.37
CA GLY A 248 6.41 2.81 39.33
C GLY A 248 6.12 3.81 38.20
N ASN A 249 6.87 4.91 38.10
CA ASN A 249 6.73 5.87 37.00
C ASN A 249 7.15 5.25 35.64
N GLU A 250 6.20 5.13 34.72
CA GLU A 250 6.36 4.48 33.43
C GLU A 250 7.29 5.23 32.46
N HIS A 251 7.41 6.55 32.60
CA HIS A 251 8.36 7.34 31.80
C HIS A 251 9.79 7.09 32.25
N ALA A 252 10.03 7.00 33.56
CA ALA A 252 11.34 6.62 34.09
C ALA A 252 11.72 5.18 33.71
N GLU A 253 10.78 4.24 33.79
CA GLU A 253 10.97 2.87 33.29
C GLU A 253 11.33 2.88 31.79
N SER A 254 10.68 3.70 30.98
CA SER A 254 11.01 3.88 29.56
C SER A 254 12.43 4.41 29.34
N TYR A 255 12.84 5.43 30.10
CA TYR A 255 14.20 5.96 30.05
C TYR A 255 15.25 4.93 30.48
N LEU A 256 14.97 4.08 31.46
CA LEU A 256 15.87 2.97 31.82
C LEU A 256 16.01 1.98 30.66
N GLY A 257 14.92 1.67 29.97
CA GLY A 257 14.94 0.88 28.73
C GLY A 257 15.94 1.44 27.72
N LEU A 258 15.83 2.75 27.44
CA LEU A 258 16.74 3.47 26.53
C LEU A 258 18.19 3.48 27.02
N PHE A 259 18.41 3.70 28.32
CA PHE A 259 19.75 3.76 28.89
C PHE A 259 20.47 2.41 28.77
N TYR A 260 19.77 1.31 29.03
CA TYR A 260 20.32 -0.02 28.84
C TYR A 260 20.48 -0.39 27.35
N GLU A 261 19.59 0.06 26.46
CA GLU A 261 19.70 -0.16 25.02
C GLU A 261 20.93 0.55 24.41
N LYS A 262 21.18 1.79 24.83
CA LYS A 262 22.28 2.63 24.31
C LYS A 262 23.58 2.55 25.12
N GLY A 263 23.55 1.98 26.32
CA GLY A 263 24.68 1.97 27.26
C GLY A 263 24.95 3.35 27.87
N TYR A 264 23.92 4.15 28.14
CA TYR A 264 24.08 5.41 28.84
C TYR A 264 24.23 5.19 30.35
N GLY A 265 25.26 5.77 30.95
CA GLY A 265 25.55 5.64 32.38
C GLY A 265 25.91 4.21 32.80
N GLY A 266 26.54 3.43 31.91
CA GLY A 266 26.92 2.03 32.14
C GLY A 266 27.23 1.29 30.83
N GLU A 267 27.11 -0.03 30.84
CA GLU A 267 27.26 -0.87 29.64
C GLU A 267 25.90 -1.14 28.98
N LYS A 268 25.91 -1.35 27.65
CA LYS A 268 24.73 -1.80 26.91
C LYS A 268 24.27 -3.16 27.43
N ASN A 269 22.99 -3.30 27.74
CA ASN A 269 22.39 -4.57 28.16
C ASN A 269 20.96 -4.69 27.60
N MET A 270 20.79 -5.49 26.55
CA MET A 270 19.51 -5.59 25.85
C MET A 270 18.45 -6.35 26.63
N GLU A 271 18.82 -7.30 27.48
CA GLU A 271 17.86 -8.02 28.35
C GLU A 271 17.22 -7.05 29.35
N LYS A 272 18.03 -6.21 30.01
CA LYS A 272 17.53 -5.16 30.90
C LYS A 272 16.73 -4.10 30.13
N ALA A 273 17.15 -3.75 28.92
CA ALA A 273 16.40 -2.82 28.07
C ALA A 273 14.99 -3.34 27.77
N LEU A 274 14.87 -4.61 27.33
CA LEU A 274 13.58 -5.26 27.06
C LEU A 274 12.72 -5.36 28.31
N TYR A 275 13.31 -5.69 29.46
CA TYR A 275 12.59 -5.73 30.74
C TYR A 275 11.92 -4.39 31.04
N TRP A 276 12.70 -3.31 31.04
CA TRP A 276 12.21 -1.98 31.38
C TRP A 276 11.23 -1.44 30.33
N TYR A 277 11.51 -1.62 29.04
CA TYR A 277 10.57 -1.26 27.99
C TYR A 277 9.26 -2.04 28.09
N LYS A 278 9.30 -3.35 28.35
CA LYS A 278 8.07 -4.16 28.51
C LYS A 278 7.27 -3.70 29.72
N LYS A 279 7.93 -3.43 30.84
CA LYS A 279 7.29 -2.93 32.07
C LYS A 279 6.56 -1.61 31.83
N ALA A 280 7.21 -0.65 31.17
CA ALA A 280 6.62 0.63 30.80
C ALA A 280 5.50 0.48 29.75
N ALA A 281 5.69 -0.35 28.73
CA ALA A 281 4.72 -0.57 27.65
C ALA A 281 3.41 -1.18 28.16
N LEU A 282 3.49 -2.09 29.14
CA LEU A 282 2.30 -2.67 29.80
C LEU A 282 1.49 -1.66 30.61
N LYS A 283 2.09 -0.51 30.97
CA LYS A 283 1.41 0.63 31.61
C LYS A 283 0.90 1.66 30.60
N GLY A 284 1.01 1.38 29.30
CA GLY A 284 0.56 2.29 28.24
C GLY A 284 1.61 3.30 27.77
N ASN A 285 2.89 3.14 28.15
CA ASN A 285 3.93 4.05 27.66
C ASN A 285 4.19 3.83 26.15
N ILE A 286 3.72 4.79 25.35
CA ILE A 286 3.74 4.77 23.88
C ILE A 286 5.17 4.61 23.31
N PHE A 287 6.15 5.32 23.88
CA PHE A 287 7.54 5.23 23.40
C PHE A 287 8.10 3.82 23.58
N SER A 288 7.79 3.18 24.71
CA SER A 288 8.25 1.82 25.00
C SER A 288 7.53 0.79 24.13
N GLN A 289 6.22 0.96 23.89
CA GLN A 289 5.48 0.14 22.92
C GLN A 289 6.12 0.23 21.53
N TYR A 290 6.34 1.44 21.01
CA TYR A 290 7.03 1.63 19.72
C TYR A 290 8.44 1.03 19.71
N SER A 291 9.22 1.23 20.77
CA SER A 291 10.59 0.71 20.88
C SER A 291 10.64 -0.82 20.86
N LEU A 292 9.73 -1.49 21.56
CA LEU A 292 9.59 -2.94 21.47
C LEU A 292 9.19 -3.38 20.06
N GLY A 293 8.25 -2.68 19.44
CA GLY A 293 7.85 -2.88 18.05
C GLY A 293 9.05 -2.86 17.10
N TYR A 294 9.92 -1.86 17.26
CA TYR A 294 11.14 -1.67 16.47
C TYR A 294 12.21 -2.71 16.73
N ILE A 295 12.50 -3.02 18.00
CA ILE A 295 13.52 -4.00 18.38
C ILE A 295 13.19 -5.38 17.81
N TYR A 296 11.94 -5.85 17.94
CA TYR A 296 11.51 -7.12 17.38
C TYR A 296 11.38 -7.11 15.85
N TYR A 297 11.14 -5.94 15.24
CA TYR A 297 11.11 -5.79 13.78
C TYR A 297 12.50 -5.97 13.16
N GLU A 298 13.48 -5.24 13.70
CA GLU A 298 14.86 -5.24 13.21
C GLU A 298 15.58 -6.56 13.51
N GLY A 299 15.34 -7.13 14.69
CA GLY A 299 15.95 -8.40 15.11
C GLY A 299 17.48 -8.41 15.12
N LYS A 300 18.11 -7.25 15.35
CA LYS A 300 19.58 -7.10 15.37
C LYS A 300 20.20 -7.65 16.65
N ASP A 301 19.58 -7.33 17.77
CA ASP A 301 20.04 -7.66 19.12
C ASP A 301 19.16 -8.73 19.80
N VAL A 302 18.03 -9.07 19.18
CA VAL A 302 17.06 -10.08 19.61
C VAL A 302 16.63 -10.90 18.40
N GLU A 303 16.06 -12.08 18.60
CA GLU A 303 15.45 -12.82 17.48
C GLU A 303 14.30 -12.01 16.86
N LYS A 304 14.36 -11.81 15.53
CA LYS A 304 13.32 -11.11 14.78
C LYS A 304 11.97 -11.79 15.01
N ASN A 305 10.95 -11.03 15.39
CA ASN A 305 9.61 -11.54 15.58
C ASN A 305 8.55 -10.56 15.07
N SER A 306 8.07 -10.79 13.85
CA SER A 306 7.10 -9.89 13.21
C SER A 306 5.74 -9.86 13.93
N GLN A 307 5.31 -10.94 14.61
CA GLN A 307 4.04 -10.94 15.35
C GLN A 307 4.11 -10.06 16.60
N TYR A 308 5.21 -10.15 17.36
CA TYR A 308 5.43 -9.27 18.51
C TYR A 308 5.65 -7.82 18.08
N SER A 309 6.38 -7.60 16.98
CA SER A 309 6.55 -6.28 16.40
C SER A 309 5.20 -5.64 16.04
N PHE A 310 4.38 -6.39 15.30
CA PHE A 310 3.05 -5.96 14.89
C PHE A 310 2.17 -5.61 16.09
N LYS A 311 2.14 -6.48 17.12
CA LYS A 311 1.37 -6.24 18.34
C LYS A 311 1.77 -4.93 19.01
N TRP A 312 3.06 -4.71 19.24
CA TRP A 312 3.52 -3.53 19.96
C TRP A 312 3.38 -2.24 19.16
N TYR A 313 3.57 -2.28 17.83
CA TYR A 313 3.23 -1.15 16.98
C TYR A 313 1.73 -0.87 16.95
N MET A 314 0.87 -1.90 17.02
CA MET A 314 -0.59 -1.72 17.13
C MET A 314 -0.98 -0.88 18.34
N GLU A 315 -0.52 -1.28 19.52
CA GLU A 315 -0.81 -0.56 20.78
C GLU A 315 -0.37 0.91 20.72
N ALA A 316 0.83 1.17 20.18
CA ALA A 316 1.33 2.54 20.01
C ALA A 316 0.54 3.34 18.97
N ALA A 317 0.13 2.70 17.88
CA ALA A 317 -0.61 3.34 16.79
C ALA A 317 -2.05 3.68 17.17
N GLU A 318 -2.74 2.80 17.90
CA GLU A 318 -4.07 3.04 18.46
C GLU A 318 -4.06 4.20 19.48
N SER A 319 -2.93 4.44 20.13
CA SER A 319 -2.70 5.60 20.99
C SER A 319 -2.37 6.89 20.22
N GLY A 320 -2.44 6.89 18.88
CA GLY A 320 -2.20 8.06 18.04
C GLY A 320 -0.73 8.31 17.68
N PHE A 321 0.18 7.36 17.94
CA PHE A 321 1.61 7.58 17.67
C PHE A 321 1.94 7.45 16.18
N ALA A 322 2.11 8.59 15.52
CA ALA A 322 2.26 8.67 14.07
C ALA A 322 3.39 7.80 13.47
N PRO A 323 4.57 7.65 14.11
CA PRO A 323 5.60 6.72 13.64
C PRO A 323 5.18 5.24 13.73
N ALA A 324 4.39 4.84 14.73
CA ALA A 324 3.87 3.48 14.84
C ALA A 324 2.78 3.22 13.79
N GLN A 325 1.92 4.21 13.53
CA GLN A 325 0.91 4.15 12.45
C GLN A 325 1.60 3.98 11.08
N TYR A 326 2.68 4.72 10.82
CA TYR A 326 3.50 4.52 9.62
C TYR A 326 4.14 3.12 9.56
N ALA A 327 4.65 2.62 10.69
CA ALA A 327 5.20 1.27 10.75
C ALA A 327 4.14 0.19 10.45
N LEU A 328 2.94 0.31 11.02
CA LEU A 328 1.81 -0.58 10.72
C LEU A 328 1.41 -0.54 9.26
N SER A 329 1.39 0.66 8.65
CA SER A 329 1.15 0.81 7.22
C SER A 329 2.06 -0.11 6.40
N TYR A 330 3.36 -0.09 6.70
CA TYR A 330 4.35 -0.95 6.07
C TYR A 330 4.11 -2.44 6.36
N LEU A 331 3.85 -2.80 7.63
CA LEU A 331 3.60 -4.20 8.02
C LEU A 331 2.38 -4.79 7.30
N TYR A 332 1.27 -4.06 7.23
CA TYR A 332 0.07 -4.49 6.50
C TYR A 332 0.30 -4.58 4.99
N LYS A 333 1.08 -3.67 4.39
CA LYS A 333 1.40 -3.72 2.95
C LYS A 333 2.19 -4.99 2.59
N ASN A 334 3.01 -5.48 3.51
CA ASN A 334 3.88 -6.63 3.30
C ASN A 334 3.36 -7.94 3.91
N GLY A 335 2.33 -7.88 4.78
CA GLY A 335 1.86 -9.04 5.54
C GLY A 335 2.87 -9.51 6.59
N GLU A 336 3.62 -8.59 7.19
CA GLU A 336 4.60 -8.91 8.23
C GLU A 336 3.94 -8.93 9.61
N GLY A 337 3.82 -10.13 10.19
CA GLY A 337 3.16 -10.32 11.50
C GLY A 337 1.63 -10.24 11.45
N CYS A 338 1.05 -10.03 10.27
CA CYS A 338 -0.38 -9.93 10.02
C CYS A 338 -0.72 -10.40 8.60
N GLU A 339 -2.01 -10.52 8.28
CA GLU A 339 -2.44 -10.74 6.90
C GLU A 339 -2.23 -9.47 6.06
N LYS A 340 -1.69 -9.64 4.85
CA LYS A 340 -1.45 -8.53 3.93
C LYS A 340 -2.76 -7.83 3.56
N SER A 341 -2.82 -6.51 3.74
CA SER A 341 -3.97 -5.70 3.37
C SER A 341 -3.55 -4.30 2.95
N ASN A 342 -3.72 -3.98 1.66
CA ASN A 342 -3.48 -2.63 1.15
C ASN A 342 -4.46 -1.64 1.78
N PHE A 343 -5.72 -2.03 2.00
CA PHE A 343 -6.71 -1.17 2.64
C PHE A 343 -6.27 -0.72 4.04
N LYS A 344 -5.88 -1.67 4.91
CA LYS A 344 -5.39 -1.36 6.25
C LYS A 344 -4.05 -0.61 6.21
N ALA A 345 -3.19 -0.92 5.24
CA ALA A 345 -1.94 -0.20 5.05
C ALA A 345 -2.16 1.30 4.77
N TYR A 346 -3.11 1.62 3.89
CA TYR A 346 -3.46 3.01 3.58
C TYR A 346 -4.22 3.68 4.71
N TYR A 347 -5.12 2.98 5.41
CA TYR A 347 -5.78 3.51 6.61
C TYR A 347 -4.76 4.03 7.63
N TRP A 348 -3.81 3.18 8.04
CA TRP A 348 -2.79 3.59 9.02
C TRP A 348 -1.83 4.66 8.49
N LEU A 349 -1.60 4.70 7.17
CA LEU A 349 -0.81 5.77 6.56
C LEU A 349 -1.54 7.12 6.61
N GLU A 350 -2.86 7.14 6.36
CA GLU A 350 -3.69 8.33 6.51
C GLU A 350 -3.72 8.82 7.95
N GLU A 351 -3.94 7.92 8.93
CA GLU A 351 -3.87 8.27 10.36
C GLU A 351 -2.51 8.86 10.74
N SER A 352 -1.41 8.30 10.22
CA SER A 352 -0.06 8.83 10.43
C SER A 352 0.11 10.24 9.85
N ALA A 353 -0.42 10.50 8.66
CA ALA A 353 -0.41 11.83 8.06
C ALA A 353 -1.36 12.82 8.76
N ASP A 354 -2.48 12.37 9.32
CA ASP A 354 -3.37 13.22 10.10
C ASP A 354 -2.81 13.57 11.47
N ASN A 355 -1.88 12.76 11.98
CA ASN A 355 -1.00 13.07 13.10
C ASN A 355 0.33 13.75 12.69
N ASP A 356 0.35 14.41 11.53
CA ASP A 356 1.45 15.24 11.01
C ASP A 356 2.81 14.53 10.81
N PHE A 357 2.82 13.22 10.56
CA PHE A 357 4.04 12.51 10.18
C PHE A 357 4.45 12.84 8.73
N GLU A 358 5.57 13.54 8.59
CA GLU A 358 5.99 14.15 7.31
C GLU A 358 6.24 13.13 6.20
N ASP A 359 6.83 11.97 6.54
CA ASP A 359 7.14 10.90 5.58
C ASP A 359 5.89 10.32 4.91
N SER A 360 4.71 10.44 5.55
CA SER A 360 3.44 9.92 5.02
C SER A 360 2.88 10.79 3.88
N PHE A 361 3.19 12.09 3.86
CA PHE A 361 2.55 13.05 2.95
C PHE A 361 2.84 12.78 1.49
N TYR A 362 4.10 12.58 1.13
CA TYR A 362 4.48 12.32 -0.26
C TYR A 362 3.88 11.00 -0.76
N ILE A 363 3.93 9.96 0.08
CA ILE A 363 3.44 8.62 -0.28
C ILE A 363 1.93 8.65 -0.54
N LEU A 364 1.14 9.27 0.34
CA LEU A 364 -0.30 9.42 0.14
C LEU A 364 -0.62 10.32 -1.04
N GLY A 365 0.07 11.46 -1.15
CA GLY A 365 -0.07 12.39 -2.26
C GLY A 365 0.09 11.69 -3.61
N GLN A 366 1.19 10.94 -3.78
CA GLN A 366 1.47 10.20 -4.99
C GLN A 366 0.49 9.06 -5.23
N SER A 367 0.11 8.33 -4.18
CA SER A 367 -0.82 7.20 -4.28
C SER A 367 -2.19 7.63 -4.78
N TYR A 368 -2.73 8.71 -4.21
CA TYR A 368 -4.01 9.28 -4.64
C TYR A 368 -3.95 9.97 -6.01
N LEU A 369 -2.78 10.49 -6.39
CA LEU A 369 -2.54 11.07 -7.71
C LEU A 369 -2.53 9.99 -8.81
N GLU A 370 -1.92 8.83 -8.55
CA GLU A 370 -1.77 7.76 -9.54
C GLU A 370 -2.97 6.81 -9.59
N GLY A 371 -3.65 6.58 -8.46
CA GLY A 371 -4.82 5.71 -8.39
C GLY A 371 -4.55 4.22 -8.66
N LYS A 372 -3.30 3.75 -8.48
CA LYS A 372 -2.90 2.35 -8.76
C LYS A 372 -3.22 1.37 -7.63
N GLU A 373 -2.86 1.73 -6.40
CA GLU A 373 -3.05 0.89 -5.20
C GLU A 373 -4.29 1.27 -4.39
N ILE A 374 -4.78 2.50 -4.56
CA ILE A 374 -5.98 3.07 -3.94
C ILE A 374 -6.79 3.81 -5.00
N GLU A 375 -8.08 4.06 -4.75
CA GLU A 375 -8.90 4.85 -5.67
C GLU A 375 -8.32 6.25 -5.89
N LEU A 376 -8.29 6.68 -7.14
CA LEU A 376 -7.83 7.99 -7.57
C LEU A 376 -8.61 9.11 -6.86
N ASP A 377 -7.92 10.01 -6.15
CA ASP A 377 -8.52 11.16 -5.49
C ASP A 377 -7.60 12.39 -5.54
N TYR A 378 -7.78 13.22 -6.56
CA TYR A 378 -6.99 14.44 -6.70
C TYR A 378 -7.19 15.44 -5.55
N LYS A 379 -8.32 15.41 -4.83
CA LYS A 379 -8.51 16.32 -3.69
C LYS A 379 -7.64 15.89 -2.52
N LYS A 380 -7.60 14.59 -2.20
CA LYS A 380 -6.72 14.04 -1.17
C LYS A 380 -5.24 14.17 -1.57
N ALA A 381 -4.90 13.91 -2.84
CA ALA A 381 -3.55 14.12 -3.34
C ALA A 381 -3.08 15.56 -3.10
N TYR A 382 -3.91 16.54 -3.46
CA TYR A 382 -3.64 17.95 -3.24
C TYR A 382 -3.48 18.30 -1.76
N LEU A 383 -4.33 17.73 -0.90
CA LEU A 383 -4.27 17.94 0.55
C LEU A 383 -2.92 17.49 1.12
N TYR A 384 -2.52 16.25 0.86
CA TYR A 384 -1.28 15.70 1.42
C TYR A 384 -0.03 16.34 0.82
N PHE A 385 0.00 16.61 -0.50
CA PHE A 385 1.09 17.39 -1.08
C PHE A 385 1.14 18.82 -0.52
N SER A 386 0.01 19.45 -0.21
CA SER A 386 -0.03 20.76 0.45
C SER A 386 0.53 20.70 1.87
N LYS A 387 0.20 19.67 2.65
CA LYS A 387 0.78 19.45 3.99
C LYS A 387 2.31 19.32 3.90
N GLY A 388 2.82 18.45 3.02
CA GLY A 388 4.27 18.27 2.87
C GLY A 388 5.00 19.48 2.28
N ALA A 389 4.40 20.19 1.32
CA ALA A 389 4.96 21.41 0.77
C ALA A 389 5.09 22.52 1.84
N SER A 390 4.16 22.60 2.79
CA SER A 390 4.27 23.54 3.92
C SER A 390 5.47 23.25 4.84
N LYS A 391 5.94 22.00 4.84
CA LYS A 391 7.16 21.53 5.52
C LYS A 391 8.40 21.59 4.62
N LYS A 392 8.28 22.15 3.42
CA LYS A 392 9.34 22.21 2.39
C LYS A 392 9.82 20.84 1.93
N ASP A 393 8.98 19.81 2.01
CA ASP A 393 9.29 18.53 1.40
C ASP A 393 9.38 18.69 -0.12
N LYS A 394 10.55 18.37 -0.67
CA LYS A 394 10.86 18.61 -2.08
C LYS A 394 9.99 17.77 -3.02
N ASN A 395 9.61 16.56 -2.63
CA ASN A 395 8.82 15.67 -3.46
C ASN A 395 7.33 16.10 -3.47
N CYS A 396 6.82 16.56 -2.34
CA CYS A 396 5.50 17.18 -2.25
C CYS A 396 5.41 18.50 -3.02
N LEU A 397 6.46 19.33 -3.00
CA LEU A 397 6.55 20.54 -3.83
C LEU A 397 6.50 20.18 -5.33
N GLU A 398 7.23 19.15 -5.76
CA GLU A 398 7.12 18.63 -7.12
C GLU A 398 5.70 18.14 -7.44
N GLY A 399 5.10 17.35 -6.55
CA GLY A 399 3.74 16.84 -6.70
C GLY A 399 2.71 17.96 -6.86
N LEU A 400 2.77 19.03 -6.04
CA LEU A 400 1.93 20.22 -6.23
C LEU A 400 2.19 20.90 -7.57
N GLY A 401 3.46 21.01 -7.98
CA GLY A 401 3.82 21.52 -9.30
C GLY A 401 3.09 20.77 -10.42
N ASP A 402 3.11 19.43 -10.37
CA ASP A 402 2.43 18.57 -11.34
C ASP A 402 0.91 18.79 -11.34
N MET A 403 0.30 18.94 -10.16
CA MET A 403 -1.13 19.20 -10.05
C MET A 403 -1.53 20.54 -10.66
N TYR A 404 -0.74 21.60 -10.44
CA TYR A 404 -0.99 22.90 -11.07
C TYR A 404 -0.69 22.89 -12.57
N TYR A 405 0.31 22.12 -13.02
CA TYR A 405 0.68 22.05 -14.43
C TYR A 405 -0.41 21.37 -15.28
N TRP A 406 -1.01 20.31 -14.75
CA TRP A 406 -2.04 19.52 -15.45
C TRP A 406 -3.48 19.87 -15.04
N GLY A 407 -3.68 20.80 -14.11
CA GLY A 407 -5.01 21.19 -13.63
C GLY A 407 -5.75 20.07 -12.89
N LEU A 408 -5.03 19.31 -12.07
CA LEU A 408 -5.58 18.18 -11.30
C LEU A 408 -6.14 18.71 -9.98
N TYR A 409 -7.47 18.66 -9.80
CA TYR A 409 -8.24 19.29 -8.70
C TYR A 409 -8.20 20.83 -8.66
N VAL A 410 -7.05 21.44 -8.94
CA VAL A 410 -6.88 22.89 -9.09
C VAL A 410 -7.00 23.32 -10.55
N LYS A 411 -7.30 24.60 -10.78
CA LYS A 411 -7.24 25.16 -12.13
C LYS A 411 -5.79 25.13 -12.63
N GLU A 412 -5.60 24.74 -13.88
CA GLU A 412 -4.30 24.79 -14.55
C GLU A 412 -3.65 26.18 -14.40
N ASP A 413 -2.42 26.20 -13.87
CA ASP A 413 -1.58 27.38 -13.71
C ASP A 413 -0.10 26.98 -13.83
N LYS A 414 0.40 27.00 -15.06
CA LYS A 414 1.79 26.64 -15.38
C LYS A 414 2.81 27.54 -14.69
N LYS A 415 2.48 28.82 -14.47
CA LYS A 415 3.39 29.74 -13.78
C LYS A 415 3.56 29.30 -12.33
N LYS A 416 2.45 29.02 -11.65
CA LYS A 416 2.47 28.54 -10.27
C LYS A 416 3.10 27.15 -10.15
N ALA A 417 2.87 26.27 -11.12
CA ALA A 417 3.57 24.98 -11.19
C ALA A 417 5.09 25.16 -11.22
N PHE A 418 5.58 26.09 -12.03
CA PHE A 418 7.01 26.34 -12.16
C PHE A 418 7.59 27.05 -10.93
N GLU A 419 6.81 27.85 -10.22
CA GLU A 419 7.20 28.36 -8.89
C GLU A 419 7.46 27.19 -7.92
N PHE A 420 6.53 26.22 -7.82
CA PHE A 420 6.73 25.03 -6.98
C PHE A 420 7.91 24.15 -7.41
N TYR A 421 8.12 23.95 -8.71
CA TYR A 421 9.30 23.22 -9.19
C TYR A 421 10.61 23.92 -8.81
N ASN A 422 10.67 25.24 -8.92
CA ASN A 422 11.86 25.99 -8.51
C ASN A 422 12.07 25.95 -6.99
N GLU A 423 11.00 26.01 -6.19
CA GLU A 423 11.09 25.81 -4.73
C GLU A 423 11.62 24.42 -4.39
N SER A 424 11.10 23.37 -5.05
CA SER A 424 11.58 21.99 -4.88
C SER A 424 13.07 21.85 -5.22
N ILE A 425 13.54 22.52 -6.28
CA ILE A 425 14.97 22.57 -6.65
C ILE A 425 15.82 23.20 -5.53
N VAL A 426 15.34 24.31 -4.93
CA VAL A 426 16.04 24.99 -3.82
C VAL A 426 16.16 24.06 -2.60
N GLU A 427 15.17 23.22 -2.34
CA GLU A 427 15.17 22.20 -1.29
C GLU A 427 15.94 20.91 -1.69
N GLY A 428 16.66 20.93 -2.83
CA GLY A 428 17.58 19.87 -3.23
C GLY A 428 17.03 18.85 -4.24
N ASN A 429 15.91 19.14 -4.93
CA ASN A 429 15.42 18.31 -6.03
C ASN A 429 16.01 18.74 -7.39
N GLY A 430 17.33 18.54 -7.53
CA GLY A 430 18.06 18.96 -8.72
C GLY A 430 17.67 18.25 -10.02
N GLY A 431 17.02 17.08 -9.95
CA GLY A 431 16.53 16.34 -11.12
C GLY A 431 15.43 17.08 -11.88
N LEU A 432 14.77 18.05 -11.24
CA LEU A 432 13.75 18.88 -11.88
C LEU A 432 14.28 19.81 -12.95
N TYR A 433 15.59 20.07 -13.03
CA TYR A 433 16.14 20.86 -14.14
C TYR A 433 15.86 20.19 -15.50
N TYR A 434 16.01 18.87 -15.60
CA TYR A 434 15.66 18.15 -16.82
C TYR A 434 14.17 18.21 -17.10
N LYS A 435 13.33 18.00 -16.07
CA LYS A 435 11.86 18.08 -16.20
C LYS A 435 11.43 19.45 -16.71
N LEU A 436 11.90 20.53 -16.08
CA LEU A 436 11.64 21.90 -16.53
C LEU A 436 12.14 22.14 -17.95
N GLY A 437 13.34 21.64 -18.28
CA GLY A 437 13.88 21.70 -19.62
C GLY A 437 12.93 21.11 -20.66
N ASN A 438 12.47 19.87 -20.42
CA ASN A 438 11.52 19.17 -21.29
C ASN A 438 10.18 19.93 -21.40
N LEU A 439 9.62 20.40 -20.29
CA LEU A 439 8.34 21.13 -20.30
C LEU A 439 8.44 22.45 -21.09
N TYR A 440 9.58 23.16 -20.98
CA TYR A 440 9.84 24.34 -21.79
C TYR A 440 9.99 24.00 -23.27
N GLU A 441 10.65 22.89 -23.58
CA GLU A 441 10.82 22.39 -24.95
C GLU A 441 9.47 22.03 -25.59
N GLU A 442 8.59 21.34 -24.87
CA GLU A 442 7.21 21.04 -25.29
C GLU A 442 6.39 22.32 -25.54
N SER A 443 6.66 23.38 -24.76
CA SER A 443 6.05 24.70 -24.96
C SER A 443 6.75 25.55 -26.05
N ASN A 444 7.77 25.00 -26.72
CA ASN A 444 8.60 25.64 -27.74
C ASN A 444 9.40 26.87 -27.24
N ASP A 445 9.65 27.00 -25.93
CA ASP A 445 10.57 27.98 -25.35
C ASP A 445 11.96 27.37 -25.21
N ILE A 446 12.64 27.23 -26.35
CA ILE A 446 13.95 26.57 -26.42
C ILE A 446 15.01 27.30 -25.57
N LYS A 447 14.90 28.62 -25.42
CA LYS A 447 15.84 29.39 -24.60
C LYS A 447 15.77 28.98 -23.14
N MET A 448 14.56 28.88 -22.60
CA MET A 448 14.37 28.41 -21.22
C MET A 448 14.66 26.93 -21.06
N ALA A 449 14.38 26.11 -22.08
CA ALA A 449 14.75 24.69 -22.09
C ALA A 449 16.27 24.52 -21.91
N LEU A 450 17.06 25.16 -22.78
CA LEU A 450 18.53 25.14 -22.71
C LEU A 450 19.06 25.66 -21.37
N MET A 451 18.49 26.76 -20.86
CA MET A 451 18.91 27.30 -19.56
C MET A 451 18.76 26.26 -18.44
N ASN A 452 17.66 25.49 -18.45
CA ASN A 452 17.45 24.45 -17.46
C ASN A 452 18.33 23.23 -17.70
N TYR A 453 18.51 22.76 -18.94
CA TYR A 453 19.44 21.67 -19.21
C TYR A 453 20.88 22.02 -18.84
N TYR A 454 21.33 23.26 -19.04
CA TYR A 454 22.66 23.70 -18.59
C TYR A 454 22.79 23.66 -17.06
N LYS A 455 21.75 24.09 -16.32
CA LYS A 455 21.73 23.96 -14.86
C LYS A 455 21.72 22.50 -14.42
N GLY A 456 20.96 21.64 -15.11
CA GLY A 456 20.94 20.19 -14.88
C GLY A 456 22.32 19.57 -15.09
N CYS A 457 22.97 19.89 -16.21
CA CYS A 457 24.34 19.47 -16.52
C CYS A 457 25.33 19.93 -15.45
N ALA A 458 25.27 21.20 -15.03
CA ALA A 458 26.14 21.72 -13.96
C ALA A 458 25.89 21.04 -12.60
N ASN A 459 24.69 20.48 -12.40
CA ASN A 459 24.31 19.71 -11.23
C ASN A 459 24.56 18.19 -11.38
N GLY A 460 25.24 17.77 -12.46
CA GLY A 460 25.55 16.36 -12.71
C GLY A 460 24.37 15.50 -13.19
N ASP A 461 23.27 16.11 -13.65
CA ASP A 461 22.14 15.37 -14.21
C ASP A 461 22.48 14.84 -15.61
N LEU A 462 22.68 13.53 -15.71
CA LEU A 462 23.06 12.83 -16.93
C LEU A 462 22.05 13.04 -18.07
N LYS A 463 20.74 13.09 -17.76
CA LYS A 463 19.70 13.25 -18.78
C LYS A 463 19.79 14.61 -19.48
N SER A 464 20.07 15.67 -18.72
CA SER A 464 20.31 17.00 -19.26
C SER A 464 21.55 17.04 -20.16
N VAL A 465 22.63 16.34 -19.77
CA VAL A 465 23.85 16.21 -20.60
C VAL A 465 23.53 15.50 -21.92
N GLN A 466 22.84 14.37 -21.85
CA GLN A 466 22.40 13.61 -23.03
C GLN A 466 21.54 14.47 -23.96
N ARG A 467 20.53 15.18 -23.42
CA ARG A 467 19.65 16.03 -24.22
C ARG A 467 20.40 17.18 -24.88
N LEU A 468 21.32 17.85 -24.17
CA LEU A 468 22.18 18.89 -24.76
C LEU A 468 23.03 18.34 -25.92
N GLY A 469 23.61 17.14 -25.75
CA GLY A 469 24.36 16.46 -26.81
C GLY A 469 23.51 16.23 -28.05
N ILE A 470 22.31 15.66 -27.89
CA ILE A 470 21.36 15.44 -29.00
C ILE A 470 20.96 16.76 -29.67
N MET A 471 20.60 17.78 -28.88
CA MET A 471 20.18 19.08 -29.42
C MET A 471 21.26 19.71 -30.29
N TYR A 472 22.51 19.73 -29.85
CA TYR A 472 23.61 20.30 -30.62
C TYR A 472 24.01 19.43 -31.82
N TYR A 473 24.04 18.11 -31.64
CA TYR A 473 24.45 17.18 -32.69
C TYR A 473 23.48 17.20 -33.89
N TYR A 474 22.16 17.19 -33.64
CA TYR A 474 21.14 17.18 -34.69
C TYR A 474 20.54 18.56 -35.00
N GLY A 475 20.94 19.61 -34.28
CA GLY A 475 20.36 20.95 -34.44
C GLY A 475 18.90 21.05 -34.00
N GLU A 476 18.48 20.27 -33.00
CA GLU A 476 17.10 20.32 -32.47
C GLU A 476 16.90 21.59 -31.62
N GLY A 477 16.20 22.58 -32.17
CA GLY A 477 15.92 23.85 -31.50
C GLY A 477 17.13 24.81 -31.40
N VAL A 478 18.33 24.34 -31.76
CA VAL A 478 19.56 25.14 -31.82
C VAL A 478 20.20 25.05 -33.19
N ARG A 479 21.14 25.94 -33.48
CA ARG A 479 21.99 25.75 -34.66
C ARG A 479 22.82 24.49 -34.46
N GLU A 480 22.80 23.60 -35.44
CA GLU A 480 23.63 22.40 -35.48
C GLU A 480 25.11 22.75 -35.24
N ASP A 481 25.71 22.01 -34.31
CA ASP A 481 27.10 22.13 -33.87
C ASP A 481 27.56 20.73 -33.42
N LYS A 482 28.04 19.94 -34.40
CA LYS A 482 28.44 18.54 -34.17
C LYS A 482 29.55 18.41 -33.14
N ASP A 483 30.54 19.30 -33.17
CA ASP A 483 31.67 19.29 -32.22
C ASP A 483 31.17 19.44 -30.78
N LYS A 484 30.28 20.42 -30.56
CA LYS A 484 29.66 20.63 -29.25
C LYS A 484 28.70 19.49 -28.86
N GLY A 485 28.01 18.91 -29.83
CA GLY A 485 27.20 17.71 -29.62
C GLY A 485 28.04 16.54 -29.12
N PHE A 486 29.16 16.25 -29.78
CA PHE A 486 30.11 15.22 -29.38
C PHE A 486 30.72 15.48 -28.01
N GLU A 487 31.04 16.73 -27.66
CA GLU A 487 31.55 17.08 -26.34
C GLU A 487 30.59 16.61 -25.24
N TYR A 488 29.30 16.97 -25.33
CA TYR A 488 28.30 16.54 -24.35
C TYR A 488 28.04 15.03 -24.39
N LEU A 489 27.96 14.41 -25.57
CA LEU A 489 27.77 12.97 -25.68
C LEU A 489 28.97 12.19 -25.09
N SER A 490 30.19 12.71 -25.23
CA SER A 490 31.40 12.16 -24.62
C SER A 490 31.35 12.25 -23.10
N ILE A 491 30.99 13.43 -22.56
CA ILE A 491 30.77 13.61 -21.11
C ILE A 491 29.71 12.62 -20.59
N ALA A 492 28.62 12.40 -21.34
CA ALA A 492 27.61 11.42 -20.97
C ALA A 492 28.17 9.99 -21.02
N ALA A 493 28.96 9.65 -22.03
CA ALA A 493 29.55 8.33 -22.22
C ALA A 493 30.55 7.94 -21.11
N ASP A 494 31.21 8.91 -20.48
CA ASP A 494 32.11 8.69 -19.33
C ASP A 494 31.40 8.04 -18.13
N SER A 495 30.07 8.20 -18.01
CA SER A 495 29.27 7.52 -16.99
C SER A 495 29.16 6.00 -17.23
N GLU A 496 29.57 5.53 -18.41
CA GLU A 496 29.36 4.18 -18.92
C GLU A 496 27.91 3.68 -18.88
N ASP A 497 26.95 4.60 -18.82
CA ASP A 497 25.52 4.31 -18.89
C ASP A 497 25.16 3.72 -20.28
N PRO A 498 24.36 2.64 -20.35
CA PRO A 498 24.05 1.98 -21.63
C PRO A 498 23.35 2.89 -22.65
N HIS A 499 22.56 3.87 -22.21
CA HIS A 499 21.90 4.80 -23.12
C HIS A 499 22.88 5.86 -23.64
N SER A 500 23.75 6.39 -22.78
CA SER A 500 24.80 7.33 -23.18
C SER A 500 25.77 6.74 -24.20
N LEU A 501 26.22 5.50 -23.98
CA LEU A 501 27.07 4.77 -24.91
C LEU A 501 26.36 4.49 -26.24
N TYR A 502 25.05 4.26 -26.21
CA TYR A 502 24.24 4.14 -27.41
C TYR A 502 24.17 5.46 -28.19
N LEU A 503 23.95 6.59 -27.52
CA LEU A 503 23.84 7.90 -28.17
C LEU A 503 25.16 8.29 -28.84
N ILE A 504 26.29 8.18 -28.14
CA ILE A 504 27.60 8.49 -28.71
C ILE A 504 27.97 7.50 -29.82
N GLY A 505 27.64 6.21 -29.65
CA GLY A 505 27.89 5.20 -30.68
C GLY A 505 27.14 5.49 -31.97
N ASN A 506 25.88 5.91 -31.86
CA ASN A 506 25.09 6.35 -33.02
C ASN A 506 25.64 7.63 -33.66
N ALA A 507 26.11 8.59 -32.87
CA ALA A 507 26.73 9.80 -33.40
C ALA A 507 28.01 9.46 -34.19
N TYR A 508 28.84 8.56 -33.67
CA TYR A 508 30.06 8.11 -34.36
C TYR A 508 29.78 7.30 -35.61
N LEU A 509 28.64 6.60 -35.77
CA LEU A 509 28.39 5.79 -36.97
C LEU A 509 28.53 6.57 -38.29
N GLU A 510 28.23 7.87 -38.29
CA GLU A 510 28.37 8.73 -39.47
C GLU A 510 29.80 9.26 -39.69
N GLU A 511 30.57 9.44 -38.62
CA GLU A 511 31.90 10.07 -38.64
C GLU A 511 33.03 9.01 -38.65
N ASP A 512 32.95 8.03 -37.75
CA ASP A 512 33.82 6.87 -37.65
C ASP A 512 33.00 5.61 -37.31
N LYS A 513 32.70 4.82 -38.35
CA LYS A 513 31.89 3.60 -38.24
C LYS A 513 32.52 2.57 -37.28
N GLU A 514 33.85 2.47 -37.22
CA GLU A 514 34.51 1.46 -36.38
C GLU A 514 34.36 1.80 -34.90
N GLU A 515 34.65 3.05 -34.55
CA GLU A 515 34.50 3.57 -33.19
C GLU A 515 33.04 3.55 -32.74
N GLY A 516 32.11 3.96 -33.61
CA GLY A 516 30.67 3.90 -33.34
C GLY A 516 30.18 2.48 -33.03
N LEU A 517 30.64 1.48 -33.80
CA LEU A 517 30.33 0.07 -33.56
C LEU A 517 30.92 -0.44 -32.23
N GLU A 518 32.09 0.03 -31.81
CA GLU A 518 32.66 -0.35 -30.50
C GLU A 518 31.81 0.17 -29.33
N TYR A 519 31.41 1.45 -29.39
CA TYR A 519 30.50 2.05 -28.40
C TYR A 519 29.16 1.31 -28.34
N LEU A 520 28.56 1.00 -29.50
CA LEU A 520 27.32 0.24 -29.56
C LEU A 520 27.46 -1.17 -28.99
N LYS A 521 28.56 -1.88 -29.30
CA LYS A 521 28.85 -3.20 -28.70
C LYS A 521 29.08 -3.11 -27.19
N SER A 522 29.66 -2.02 -26.70
CA SER A 522 29.82 -1.76 -25.27
C SER A 522 28.47 -1.54 -24.59
N ALA A 523 27.63 -0.66 -25.17
CA ALA A 523 26.27 -0.40 -24.72
C ALA A 523 25.42 -1.68 -24.69
N TYR A 524 25.49 -2.50 -25.74
CA TYR A 524 24.82 -3.79 -25.83
C TYR A 524 25.25 -4.75 -24.70
N ARG A 525 26.57 -4.89 -24.46
CA ARG A 525 27.11 -5.73 -23.38
C ARG A 525 26.63 -5.28 -22.00
N LYS A 526 26.37 -3.98 -21.81
CA LYS A 526 25.78 -3.41 -20.60
C LYS A 526 24.25 -3.45 -20.56
N GLY A 527 23.62 -4.05 -21.58
CA GLY A 527 22.20 -4.36 -21.60
C GLY A 527 21.32 -3.42 -22.42
N SER A 528 21.89 -2.46 -23.16
CA SER A 528 21.11 -1.53 -24.00
C SER A 528 20.39 -2.27 -25.14
N VAL A 529 19.05 -2.21 -25.11
CA VAL A 529 18.21 -2.80 -26.16
C VAL A 529 18.26 -1.94 -27.44
N TYR A 530 18.35 -0.61 -27.30
CA TYR A 530 18.50 0.31 -28.43
C TYR A 530 19.84 0.13 -29.16
N ALA A 531 20.91 -0.19 -28.44
CA ALA A 531 22.18 -0.55 -29.06
C ALA A 531 22.10 -1.87 -29.83
N ALA A 532 21.36 -2.86 -29.30
CA ALA A 532 21.11 -4.11 -30.02
C ALA A 532 20.40 -3.83 -31.36
N GLU A 533 19.38 -2.97 -31.35
CA GLU A 533 18.66 -2.55 -32.56
C GLU A 533 19.57 -1.83 -33.57
N ALA A 534 20.39 -0.88 -33.12
CA ALA A 534 21.38 -0.21 -33.98
C ALA A 534 22.37 -1.21 -34.61
N LEU A 535 22.87 -2.18 -33.84
CA LEU A 535 23.77 -3.22 -34.33
C LEU A 535 23.10 -4.18 -35.32
N VAL A 536 21.81 -4.52 -35.12
CA VAL A 536 21.04 -5.29 -36.10
C VAL A 536 20.92 -4.50 -37.39
N ASN A 537 20.59 -3.21 -37.33
CA ASN A 537 20.50 -2.37 -38.53
C ASN A 537 21.81 -2.35 -39.32
N GLU A 538 22.95 -2.19 -38.65
CA GLU A 538 24.25 -2.24 -39.33
C GLU A 538 24.57 -3.64 -39.87
N GLY A 539 24.27 -4.71 -39.12
CA GLY A 539 24.44 -6.08 -39.60
C GLY A 539 23.59 -6.40 -40.83
N MET A 540 22.34 -5.92 -40.86
CA MET A 540 21.43 -6.08 -42.00
C MET A 540 21.87 -5.26 -43.21
N LYS A 541 22.38 -4.03 -43.02
CA LYS A 541 22.98 -3.23 -44.10
C LYS A 541 24.18 -3.95 -44.72
N ASN A 542 25.08 -4.47 -43.89
CA ASN A 542 26.24 -5.23 -44.35
C ASN A 542 25.80 -6.46 -45.16
N PHE A 543 24.80 -7.21 -44.67
CA PHE A 543 24.22 -8.34 -45.41
C PHE A 543 23.69 -7.92 -46.79
N LEU A 544 22.87 -6.87 -46.86
CA LEU A 544 22.29 -6.40 -48.12
C LEU A 544 23.34 -5.90 -49.12
N ASN A 545 24.45 -5.35 -48.62
CA ASN A 545 25.57 -4.87 -49.42
C ASN A 545 26.61 -5.96 -49.77
N ASN A 546 26.43 -7.20 -49.30
CA ASN A 546 27.41 -8.29 -49.38
C ASN A 546 28.77 -7.96 -48.71
N GLU A 547 28.73 -7.21 -47.62
CA GLU A 547 29.89 -6.95 -46.74
C GLU A 547 30.02 -8.04 -45.66
N GLU A 548 31.11 -8.03 -44.88
CA GLU A 548 31.32 -9.01 -43.80
C GLU A 548 30.33 -8.75 -42.64
N TYR A 549 29.67 -9.82 -42.18
CA TYR A 549 28.77 -9.81 -41.02
C TYR A 549 28.81 -11.17 -40.31
N LYS A 550 28.33 -11.21 -39.05
CA LYS A 550 28.26 -12.41 -38.23
C LYS A 550 26.81 -12.77 -37.93
N GLU A 551 26.33 -13.84 -38.56
CA GLU A 551 24.93 -14.31 -38.43
C GLU A 551 24.48 -14.53 -36.98
N LEU A 552 25.32 -15.19 -36.18
CA LEU A 552 25.01 -15.48 -34.78
C LEU A 552 24.96 -14.21 -33.91
N ASP A 553 25.76 -13.20 -34.25
CA ASP A 553 25.74 -11.92 -33.53
C ASP A 553 24.41 -11.20 -33.82
N ILE A 554 23.99 -11.13 -35.09
CA ILE A 554 22.71 -10.51 -35.47
C ILE A 554 21.54 -11.23 -34.76
N LEU A 555 21.52 -12.56 -34.77
CA LEU A 555 20.49 -13.33 -34.06
C LEU A 555 20.49 -13.04 -32.55
N SER A 556 21.66 -12.95 -31.92
CA SER A 556 21.79 -12.61 -30.50
C SER A 556 21.23 -11.21 -30.20
N TYR A 557 21.52 -10.24 -31.05
CA TYR A 557 20.99 -8.88 -30.90
C TYR A 557 19.45 -8.87 -31.06
N VAL A 558 18.89 -9.56 -32.06
CA VAL A 558 17.44 -9.65 -32.24
C VAL A 558 16.74 -10.31 -31.04
N ASN A 559 17.31 -11.37 -30.49
CA ASN A 559 16.77 -12.01 -29.28
C ASN A 559 16.78 -11.04 -28.09
N LYS A 560 17.84 -10.24 -27.92
CA LYS A 560 17.89 -9.20 -26.90
C LYS A 560 16.77 -8.15 -27.06
N ILE A 561 16.46 -7.77 -28.30
CA ILE A 561 15.37 -6.83 -28.62
C ILE A 561 14.00 -7.42 -28.22
N LEU A 562 13.78 -8.70 -28.54
CA LEU A 562 12.58 -9.44 -28.16
C LEU A 562 12.42 -9.56 -26.64
N ASP A 563 13.50 -9.90 -25.93
CA ASP A 563 13.52 -9.97 -24.46
C ASP A 563 13.26 -8.60 -23.83
N GLY A 564 13.75 -7.53 -24.47
CA GLY A 564 13.48 -6.14 -24.10
C GLY A 564 12.07 -5.66 -24.43
N ASN A 565 11.19 -6.50 -25.00
CA ASN A 565 9.83 -6.18 -25.42
C ASN A 565 9.72 -5.02 -26.42
N LEU A 566 10.78 -4.70 -27.16
CA LEU A 566 10.69 -3.74 -28.26
C LEU A 566 9.96 -4.38 -29.44
N ASN A 567 8.95 -3.68 -29.96
CA ASN A 567 8.09 -4.21 -31.02
C ASN A 567 8.86 -4.48 -32.34
N SER A 568 9.94 -3.74 -32.59
CA SER A 568 10.84 -3.93 -33.72
C SER A 568 11.58 -5.27 -33.70
N GLY A 569 11.70 -5.91 -32.54
CA GLY A 569 12.29 -7.25 -32.43
C GLY A 569 11.56 -8.28 -33.31
N TYR A 570 10.23 -8.20 -33.40
CA TYR A 570 9.44 -9.08 -34.26
C TYR A 570 9.67 -8.82 -35.75
N TYR A 571 9.91 -7.56 -36.11
CA TYR A 571 10.25 -7.18 -37.48
C TYR A 571 11.60 -7.78 -37.88
N TYR A 572 12.65 -7.55 -37.08
CA TYR A 572 13.97 -8.11 -37.38
C TYR A 572 13.98 -9.63 -37.35
N TYR A 573 13.28 -10.25 -36.39
CA TYR A 573 13.19 -11.71 -36.31
C TYR A 573 12.50 -12.30 -37.55
N ALA A 574 11.48 -11.62 -38.09
CA ALA A 574 10.88 -12.00 -39.35
C ALA A 574 11.88 -11.91 -40.53
N LEU A 575 12.70 -10.87 -40.59
CA LEU A 575 13.74 -10.74 -41.61
C LEU A 575 14.80 -11.85 -41.51
N LEU A 576 15.19 -12.26 -40.31
CA LEU A 576 16.15 -13.37 -40.13
C LEU A 576 15.62 -14.67 -40.76
N PHE A 577 14.36 -15.02 -40.51
CA PHE A 577 13.74 -16.20 -41.13
C PHE A 577 13.52 -16.07 -42.63
N HIS A 578 13.23 -14.86 -43.11
CA HIS A 578 13.05 -14.62 -44.54
C HIS A 578 14.36 -14.79 -45.33
N TYR A 579 15.46 -14.27 -44.79
CA TYR A 579 16.78 -14.33 -45.42
C TYR A 579 17.61 -15.56 -45.02
N GLY A 580 17.23 -16.27 -43.97
CA GLY A 580 18.00 -17.40 -43.42
C GLY A 580 19.26 -16.99 -42.68
N ILE A 581 19.24 -15.85 -41.98
CA ILE A 581 20.40 -15.28 -41.28
C ILE A 581 20.46 -15.87 -39.87
N GLY A 582 21.40 -16.78 -39.61
CA GLY A 582 21.56 -17.42 -38.30
C GLY A 582 20.44 -18.41 -37.91
N VAL A 583 19.42 -18.56 -38.77
CA VAL A 583 18.30 -19.49 -38.63
C VAL A 583 18.00 -20.14 -39.97
N GLU A 584 17.36 -21.30 -39.97
CA GLU A 584 16.89 -21.92 -41.21
C GLU A 584 15.82 -21.04 -41.86
N LYS A 585 15.96 -20.80 -43.17
CA LYS A 585 15.01 -19.99 -43.92
C LYS A 585 13.60 -20.60 -43.83
N ASN A 586 12.64 -19.81 -43.35
CA ASN A 586 11.26 -20.22 -43.18
C ASN A 586 10.30 -19.04 -43.41
N ASP A 587 9.78 -18.94 -44.63
CA ASP A 587 8.94 -17.82 -45.05
C ASP A 587 7.58 -17.75 -44.31
N GLU A 588 7.03 -18.89 -43.86
CA GLU A 588 5.81 -18.92 -43.04
C GLU A 588 6.06 -18.30 -41.65
N THR A 589 7.17 -18.68 -41.03
CA THR A 589 7.58 -18.14 -39.72
C THR A 589 7.93 -16.66 -39.82
N ALA A 590 8.57 -16.24 -40.91
CA ALA A 590 8.80 -14.84 -41.22
C ALA A 590 7.49 -14.06 -41.31
N PHE A 591 6.51 -14.56 -42.07
CA PHE A 591 5.20 -13.95 -42.22
C PHE A 591 4.47 -13.79 -40.88
N MET A 592 4.45 -14.85 -40.06
CA MET A 592 3.77 -14.85 -38.77
C MET A 592 4.38 -13.87 -37.77
N ASN A 593 5.72 -13.76 -37.73
CA ASN A 593 6.39 -12.77 -36.88
C ASN A 593 6.15 -11.35 -37.34
N MET A 594 6.15 -11.10 -38.67
CA MET A 594 5.83 -9.79 -39.22
C MET A 594 4.40 -9.36 -38.83
N LEU A 595 3.44 -10.27 -38.96
CA LEU A 595 2.06 -10.04 -38.53
C LEU A 595 1.96 -9.74 -37.03
N LYS A 596 2.75 -10.43 -36.20
CA LYS A 596 2.81 -10.19 -34.75
C LYS A 596 3.36 -8.81 -34.44
N GLY A 597 4.47 -8.39 -35.06
CA GLY A 597 5.04 -7.06 -34.90
C GLY A 597 4.05 -5.95 -35.28
N ALA A 598 3.43 -6.07 -36.44
CA ALA A 598 2.43 -5.12 -36.94
C ALA A 598 1.18 -5.03 -36.03
N LYS A 599 0.71 -6.16 -35.48
CA LYS A 599 -0.38 -6.16 -34.50
C LYS A 599 -0.05 -5.37 -33.24
N ARG A 600 1.21 -5.43 -32.80
CA ARG A 600 1.74 -4.71 -31.62
C ARG A 600 2.13 -3.26 -31.89
N GLY A 601 2.00 -2.77 -33.13
CA GLY A 601 2.26 -1.38 -33.47
C GLY A 601 3.65 -1.10 -34.06
N CYS A 602 4.43 -2.11 -34.45
CA CYS A 602 5.69 -1.87 -35.18
C CYS A 602 5.38 -1.35 -36.59
N ARG A 603 5.88 -0.15 -36.89
CA ARG A 603 5.64 0.58 -38.14
C ARG A 603 6.27 -0.13 -39.33
N GLU A 604 7.52 -0.52 -39.20
CA GLU A 604 8.33 -1.21 -40.21
C GLU A 604 7.69 -2.55 -40.60
N ALA A 605 7.11 -3.26 -39.62
CA ALA A 605 6.38 -4.49 -39.88
C ALA A 605 5.07 -4.26 -40.64
N MET A 606 4.34 -3.17 -40.34
CA MET A 606 3.14 -2.81 -41.10
C MET A 606 3.50 -2.45 -42.55
N GLU A 607 4.53 -1.62 -42.75
CA GLU A 607 5.01 -1.23 -44.08
C GLU A 607 5.39 -2.46 -44.91
N LYS A 608 6.13 -3.41 -44.32
CA LYS A 608 6.52 -4.64 -45.02
C LYS A 608 5.34 -5.57 -45.32
N LEU A 609 4.34 -5.66 -44.43
CA LEU A 609 3.12 -6.43 -44.71
C LEU A 609 2.29 -5.83 -45.85
N ILE A 610 2.21 -4.49 -45.94
CA ILE A 610 1.51 -3.80 -47.01
C ILE A 610 2.17 -4.17 -48.35
N GLU A 611 3.49 -4.14 -48.43
CA GLU A 611 4.27 -4.59 -49.60
C GLU A 611 3.94 -6.04 -49.95
N TRP A 612 4.04 -6.96 -48.98
CA TRP A 612 3.80 -8.38 -49.21
C TRP A 612 2.38 -8.70 -49.69
N TYR A 613 1.36 -8.07 -49.12
CA TYR A 613 -0.02 -8.23 -49.59
C TYR A 613 -0.27 -7.60 -50.96
N THR A 614 0.40 -6.50 -51.29
CA THR A 614 0.24 -5.80 -52.58
C THR A 614 0.87 -6.58 -53.73
N GLU A 615 2.04 -7.16 -53.47
CA GLU A 615 2.84 -7.89 -54.46
C GLU A 615 2.52 -9.39 -54.50
N GLY A 616 1.89 -9.92 -53.46
CA GLY A 616 1.60 -11.36 -53.34
C GLY A 616 2.83 -12.17 -52.92
N ILE A 617 3.66 -11.61 -52.04
CA ILE A 617 4.86 -12.26 -51.48
C ILE A 617 4.42 -13.07 -50.25
N PHE A 618 4.69 -14.38 -50.26
CA PHE A 618 4.27 -15.40 -49.25
C PHE A 618 2.78 -15.66 -49.11
N VAL A 619 1.95 -14.71 -49.52
CA VAL A 619 0.49 -14.78 -49.47
C VAL A 619 -0.10 -14.39 -50.81
N ASN A 620 -1.34 -14.81 -51.07
CA ASN A 620 -2.07 -14.33 -52.23
C ASN A 620 -2.23 -12.82 -52.16
N LYS A 621 -2.02 -12.15 -53.31
CA LYS A 621 -2.24 -10.72 -53.46
C LYS A 621 -3.62 -10.32 -52.90
N ASN A 622 -3.63 -9.40 -51.96
CA ASN A 622 -4.84 -8.95 -51.25
C ASN A 622 -4.77 -7.45 -50.98
N ILE A 623 -5.27 -6.67 -51.93
CA ILE A 623 -5.24 -5.20 -51.89
C ILE A 623 -6.10 -4.66 -50.73
N ASP A 624 -7.21 -5.32 -50.40
CA ASP A 624 -8.10 -4.87 -49.31
C ASP A 624 -7.41 -4.98 -47.94
N LEU A 625 -6.65 -6.06 -47.71
CA LEU A 625 -5.85 -6.20 -46.48
C LEU A 625 -4.68 -5.22 -46.46
N ALA A 626 -4.03 -4.98 -47.59
CA ALA A 626 -2.99 -3.96 -47.70
C ALA A 626 -3.55 -2.57 -47.33
N ASP A 627 -4.71 -2.17 -47.88
CA ASP A 627 -5.37 -0.91 -47.55
C ASP A 627 -5.74 -0.81 -46.06
N LYS A 628 -6.21 -1.91 -45.46
CA LYS A 628 -6.50 -1.95 -44.02
C LYS A 628 -5.26 -1.69 -43.17
N TRP A 629 -4.11 -2.29 -43.51
CA TRP A 629 -2.86 -2.02 -42.83
C TRP A 629 -2.35 -0.61 -43.08
N SER A 630 -2.51 -0.06 -44.28
CA SER A 630 -2.17 1.33 -44.59
C SER A 630 -2.96 2.33 -43.75
N ARG A 631 -4.25 2.08 -43.51
CA ARG A 631 -5.06 2.92 -42.62
C ARG A 631 -4.57 2.84 -41.18
N LYS A 632 -4.29 1.63 -40.69
CA LYS A 632 -3.77 1.42 -39.33
C LYS A 632 -2.36 2.02 -39.14
N LEU A 633 -1.56 2.11 -40.20
CA LEU A 633 -0.26 2.76 -40.19
C LEU A 633 -0.37 4.29 -40.10
N PHE A 634 -1.48 4.85 -40.60
CA PHE A 634 -1.77 6.28 -40.58
C PHE A 634 -2.40 6.75 -39.27
N GLU A 635 -3.19 5.89 -38.63
CA GLU A 635 -3.68 6.04 -37.25
C GLU A 635 -2.53 5.94 -36.23
#